data_AF-A0A9P5RKJ7-F1
#
_entry.id   AF-A0A9P5RKJ7-F1
#
_cell.length_a   1.000
_cell.length_b   1.000
_cell.length_c   1.000
_cell.angle_alpha   90.00
_cell.angle_beta   90.00
_cell.angle_gamma   90.00
#
_symmetry.space_group_name_H-M   'P 1'
#
loop_
_entity.id
_entity.type
_entity.pdbx_description
1 polymer ?
#
loop_
_entity_poly.entity_id
_entity_poly.type
_entity_poly.pdbx_seq_one_letter_code
_entity_poly.pdbx_strand_id
1 'polypeptide(L)'
;MDVKSTPYEPDLLDEKAHYREMYAHRSNFKQVVPFNDSQTEVLIHQVFRLQFLKDVILFSHLEDVSRSLLETIMNRKTTRIVQKLLGDRQFLMDLFDVLEDALQPLERRQDVVLFTHQFCIMAKKTNGAIYR
;
A
#
# COMPACT_ATOMS: atom_id res chain seq x y z
N MET A 1 35.46 -6.84 37.22
CA MET A 1 35.44 -6.67 35.76
C MET A 1 33.98 -6.56 35.35
N ASP A 2 33.51 -5.32 35.24
CA ASP A 2 32.16 -5.00 34.78
C ASP A 2 32.01 -5.34 33.30
N VAL A 3 31.20 -6.35 33.00
CA VAL A 3 30.68 -6.59 31.66
C VAL A 3 29.58 -5.55 31.43
N LYS A 4 29.94 -4.47 30.73
CA LYS A 4 28.97 -3.53 30.16
C LYS A 4 28.00 -4.31 29.27
N SER A 5 26.79 -4.52 29.76
CA SER A 5 25.62 -4.85 28.96
C SER A 5 25.48 -3.77 27.88
N THR A 6 25.70 -4.14 26.62
CA THR A 6 25.38 -3.29 25.48
C THR A 6 23.92 -2.86 25.59
N PRO A 7 23.59 -1.55 25.53
CA PRO A 7 22.20 -1.12 25.49
C PRO A 7 21.61 -1.66 24.19
N TYR A 8 20.86 -2.75 24.28
CA TYR A 8 19.95 -3.19 23.25
C TYR A 8 18.97 -2.04 23.03
N GLU A 9 19.08 -1.39 21.87
CA GLU A 9 18.20 -0.29 21.44
C GLU A 9 16.73 -0.71 21.61
N PRO A 10 16.02 -0.18 22.62
CA PRO A 10 14.62 -0.51 22.85
C PRO A 10 13.73 -0.02 21.71
N ASP A 11 14.16 1.05 21.04
CA ASP A 11 13.44 1.73 19.97
C ASP A 11 13.24 0.84 18.74
N LEU A 12 14.23 0.03 18.35
CA LEU A 12 14.12 -0.91 17.24
C LEU A 12 13.13 -2.05 17.52
N LEU A 13 12.98 -2.43 18.79
CA LEU A 13 12.07 -3.51 19.17
C LEU A 13 10.62 -3.04 19.12
N ASP A 14 10.40 -1.79 19.54
CA ASP A 14 9.10 -1.13 19.53
C ASP A 14 8.66 -0.75 18.10
N GLU A 15 9.58 -0.25 17.26
CA GLU A 15 9.31 0.01 15.85
C GLU A 15 8.92 -1.28 15.12
N LYS A 16 9.66 -2.37 15.34
CA LYS A 16 9.32 -3.70 14.79
C LYS A 16 8.01 -4.24 15.35
N ALA A 17 7.67 -3.97 16.61
CA ALA A 17 6.40 -4.37 17.21
C ALA A 17 5.23 -3.60 16.59
N HIS A 18 5.37 -2.29 16.43
CA HIS A 18 4.40 -1.41 15.80
C HIS A 18 4.21 -1.74 14.31
N TYR A 19 5.29 -2.04 13.56
CA TYR A 19 5.19 -2.53 12.19
C TYR A 19 4.49 -3.90 12.15
N ARG A 20 4.86 -4.84 13.02
CA ARG A 20 4.16 -6.13 13.11
C ARG A 20 2.68 -5.93 13.39
N GLU A 21 2.30 -5.03 14.29
CA GLU A 21 0.91 -4.74 14.59
C GLU A 21 0.17 -4.11 13.40
N MET A 22 0.77 -3.10 12.76
CA MET A 22 0.20 -2.41 11.59
C MET A 22 -0.01 -3.34 10.38
N TYR A 23 0.88 -4.32 10.17
CA TYR A 23 0.85 -5.25 9.03
C TYR A 23 0.25 -6.64 9.34
N ALA A 24 0.23 -7.10 10.60
CA ALA A 24 -0.46 -8.33 11.00
C ALA A 24 -1.98 -8.15 11.02
N HIS A 25 -2.44 -6.94 11.29
CA HIS A 25 -3.83 -6.58 11.22
C HIS A 25 -4.28 -6.47 9.76
N ARG A 26 -4.91 -7.53 9.24
CA ARG A 26 -5.74 -7.48 8.02
C ARG A 26 -6.80 -6.35 8.07
N SER A 27 -7.06 -5.80 9.27
CA SER A 27 -8.14 -4.87 9.60
C SER A 27 -7.88 -3.39 9.29
N ASN A 28 -6.68 -2.99 8.87
CA ASN A 28 -6.41 -1.58 8.54
C ASN A 28 -6.60 -1.25 7.04
N PHE A 29 -7.03 -2.23 6.23
CA PHE A 29 -7.44 -1.95 4.86
C PHE A 29 -8.80 -1.24 4.87
N LYS A 30 -8.76 0.10 4.96
CA LYS A 30 -9.96 0.93 4.83
C LYS A 30 -10.33 1.02 3.36
N GLN A 31 -11.34 0.25 2.95
CA GLN A 31 -11.92 0.39 1.62
C GLN A 31 -12.63 1.74 1.54
N VAL A 32 -12.08 2.64 0.72
CA VAL A 32 -12.65 3.97 0.45
C VAL A 32 -13.98 3.83 -0.30
N VAL A 33 -14.01 2.85 -1.21
CA VAL A 33 -15.15 2.40 -2.01
C VAL A 33 -15.07 0.87 -2.09
N PRO A 34 -16.19 0.13 -2.02
CA PRO A 34 -16.19 -1.31 -2.18
C PRO A 34 -15.61 -1.72 -3.53
N PHE A 35 -14.78 -2.77 -3.53
CA PHE A 35 -14.26 -3.36 -4.77
C PHE A 35 -15.19 -4.46 -5.27
N ASN A 36 -15.55 -4.42 -6.55
CA ASN A 36 -16.38 -5.48 -7.16
C ASN A 36 -15.59 -6.77 -7.43
N ASP A 37 -14.27 -6.67 -7.59
CA ASP A 37 -13.39 -7.80 -7.90
C ASP A 37 -12.58 -8.24 -6.67
N SER A 38 -12.93 -9.41 -6.11
CA SER A 38 -12.18 -10.05 -5.02
C SER A 38 -10.70 -10.29 -5.34
N GLN A 39 -10.32 -10.41 -6.61
CA GLN A 39 -8.91 -10.54 -6.99
C GLN A 39 -8.13 -9.23 -6.79
N THR A 40 -8.78 -8.06 -6.84
CA THR A 40 -8.14 -6.77 -6.58
C THR A 40 -7.75 -6.66 -5.11
N GLU A 41 -8.64 -7.09 -4.21
CA GLU A 41 -8.35 -7.15 -2.77
C GLU A 41 -7.18 -8.11 -2.48
N VAL A 42 -7.16 -9.29 -3.11
CA VAL A 42 -6.03 -10.23 -3.00
C VAL A 42 -4.72 -9.61 -3.47
N LEU A 43 -4.72 -8.88 -4.59
CA LEU A 43 -3.53 -8.20 -5.11
C LEU A 43 -3.05 -7.10 -4.15
N ILE A 44 -3.97 -6.33 -3.59
CA ILE A 44 -3.65 -5.28 -2.60
C ILE A 44 -2.98 -5.90 -1.37
N HIS A 45 -3.55 -6.98 -0.83
CA HIS A 45 -2.93 -7.70 0.29
C HIS A 45 -1.55 -8.27 -0.06
N GLN A 46 -1.33 -8.72 -1.29
CA GLN A 46 -0.01 -9.16 -1.73
C GLN A 46 1.00 -8.01 -1.73
N VAL A 47 0.63 -6.81 -2.20
CA VAL A 47 1.49 -5.62 -2.16
C VAL A 47 1.83 -5.26 -0.71
N PHE A 48 0.84 -5.24 0.19
CA PHE A 48 1.08 -4.98 1.62
C PHE A 48 2.04 -5.98 2.25
N ARG A 49 1.89 -7.28 1.97
CA ARG A 49 2.82 -8.31 2.47
C ARG A 49 4.23 -8.16 1.92
N LEU A 50 4.38 -7.78 0.65
CA LEU A 50 5.70 -7.52 0.05
C LEU A 50 6.35 -6.26 0.63
N GLN A 51 5.56 -5.24 0.92
CA GLN A 51 6.01 -4.02 1.61
C GLN A 51 6.49 -4.37 3.02
N PHE A 52 5.70 -5.14 3.79
CA PHE A 52 6.13 -5.65 5.10
C PHE A 52 7.41 -6.47 5.02
N LEU A 53 7.52 -7.37 4.04
CA LEU A 53 8.71 -8.19 3.84
C LEU A 53 9.95 -7.31 3.59
N LYS A 54 9.81 -6.27 2.76
CA LYS A 54 10.84 -5.27 2.49
C LYS A 54 11.26 -4.51 3.75
N ASP A 55 10.30 -4.04 4.53
CA ASP A 55 10.50 -3.11 5.65
C ASP A 55 10.93 -3.84 6.96
N VAL A 56 10.46 -5.07 7.21
CA VAL A 56 10.69 -5.81 8.47
C VAL A 56 11.76 -6.90 8.35
N ILE A 57 11.89 -7.56 7.19
CA ILE A 57 12.69 -8.79 7.09
C ILE A 57 13.96 -8.60 6.22
N LEU A 58 13.94 -7.73 5.21
CA LEU A 58 14.92 -7.82 4.11
C LEU A 58 15.91 -6.64 3.93
N PHE A 59 15.81 -5.49 4.61
CA PHE A 59 16.65 -4.34 4.23
C PHE A 59 18.16 -4.50 4.53
N SER A 60 18.54 -5.27 5.55
CA SER A 60 19.94 -5.35 6.01
C SER A 60 20.81 -6.40 5.31
N HIS A 61 20.22 -7.37 4.60
CA HIS A 61 20.94 -8.55 4.10
C HIS A 61 20.68 -8.89 2.62
N LEU A 62 19.87 -8.11 1.91
CA LEU A 62 19.67 -8.31 0.48
C LEU A 62 20.79 -7.70 -0.34
N GLU A 63 21.33 -8.47 -1.29
CA GLU A 63 22.09 -7.93 -2.42
C GLU A 63 21.21 -7.00 -3.28
N ASP A 64 21.80 -5.95 -3.85
CA ASP A 64 21.09 -4.90 -4.60
C ASP A 64 20.21 -5.45 -5.74
N VAL A 65 20.62 -6.57 -6.36
CA VAL A 65 19.85 -7.25 -7.42
C VAL A 65 18.51 -7.78 -6.90
N SER A 66 18.50 -8.36 -5.70
CA SER A 66 17.28 -8.90 -5.07
C SER A 66 16.34 -7.77 -4.62
N ARG A 67 16.90 -6.63 -4.18
CA ARG A 67 16.13 -5.42 -3.85
C ARG A 67 15.44 -4.86 -5.10
N SER A 68 16.16 -4.74 -6.21
CA SER A 68 15.60 -4.29 -7.50
C SER A 68 14.51 -5.22 -8.04
N LEU A 69 14.68 -6.54 -7.89
CA LEU A 69 13.67 -7.51 -8.29
C LEU A 69 12.38 -7.38 -7.46
N LEU A 70 12.51 -7.23 -6.14
CA LEU A 70 11.37 -7.05 -5.24
C LEU A 70 10.59 -5.76 -5.58
N GLU A 71 11.29 -4.65 -5.79
CA GLU A 71 10.70 -3.38 -6.24
C GLU A 71 9.98 -3.55 -7.58
N THR A 72 10.56 -4.29 -8.52
CA THR A 72 9.94 -4.60 -9.81
C THR A 72 8.65 -5.40 -9.64
N ILE A 73 8.66 -6.44 -8.80
CA ILE A 73 7.46 -7.27 -8.53
C ILE A 73 6.36 -6.43 -7.88
N MET A 74 6.71 -5.61 -6.91
CA MET A 74 5.79 -4.72 -6.21
C MET A 74 5.16 -3.73 -7.20
N ASN A 75 5.98 -3.05 -8.00
CA ASN A 75 5.50 -2.10 -9.01
C ASN A 75 4.59 -2.78 -10.04
N ARG A 76 4.92 -3.97 -10.54
CA ARG A 76 4.06 -4.72 -11.47
C ARG A 76 2.69 -5.05 -10.87
N LYS A 77 2.65 -5.49 -9.60
CA LYS A 77 1.38 -5.79 -8.91
C LYS A 77 0.55 -4.53 -8.72
N THR A 78 1.19 -3.44 -8.31
CA THR A 78 0.58 -2.12 -8.14
C THR A 78 0.00 -1.59 -9.46
N THR A 79 0.75 -1.66 -10.55
CA THR A 79 0.28 -1.31 -11.92
C THR A 79 -0.95 -2.14 -12.30
N ARG A 80 -0.96 -3.45 -12.02
CA ARG A 80 -2.11 -4.31 -12.32
C ARG A 80 -3.35 -3.94 -11.51
N ILE A 81 -3.20 -3.58 -10.23
CA ILE A 81 -4.30 -3.06 -9.39
C ILE A 81 -4.87 -1.80 -10.02
N VAL A 82 -4.01 -0.84 -10.37
CA VAL A 82 -4.44 0.43 -10.97
C VAL A 82 -5.16 0.21 -12.30
N GLN A 83 -4.65 -0.66 -13.17
CA GLN A 83 -5.31 -1.00 -14.44
C GLN A 83 -6.68 -1.64 -14.24
N LYS A 84 -6.82 -2.53 -13.24
CA LYS A 84 -8.12 -3.14 -12.90
C LYS A 84 -9.13 -2.09 -12.44
N LEU A 85 -8.71 -1.19 -11.55
CA LEU A 85 -9.58 -0.13 -11.03
C LEU A 85 -9.96 0.89 -12.11
N LEU A 86 -9.04 1.24 -13.02
CA LEU A 86 -9.35 2.11 -14.17
C LEU A 86 -10.32 1.46 -15.16
N GLY A 87 -10.31 0.12 -15.27
CA GLY A 87 -11.26 -0.63 -16.10
C GLY A 87 -12.62 -0.84 -15.44
N ASP A 88 -12.73 -0.67 -14.13
CA ASP A 88 -13.97 -0.82 -13.37
C ASP A 88 -14.74 0.51 -13.32
N ARG A 89 -15.68 0.68 -14.25
CA ARG A 89 -16.50 1.90 -14.33
C ARG A 89 -17.36 2.11 -13.09
N GLN A 90 -17.87 1.04 -12.49
CA GLN A 90 -18.74 1.14 -11.31
C GLN A 90 -17.95 1.66 -10.13
N PHE A 91 -16.74 1.13 -9.91
CA PHE A 91 -15.83 1.64 -8.89
C PHE A 91 -15.53 3.13 -9.07
N LEU A 92 -15.25 3.56 -10.31
CA LEU A 92 -14.98 4.98 -10.59
C LEU A 92 -16.21 5.86 -10.33
N MET A 93 -17.41 5.41 -10.71
CA MET A 93 -18.65 6.13 -10.42
C MET A 93 -18.87 6.27 -8.92
N ASP A 94 -18.79 5.17 -8.17
CA ASP A 94 -18.96 5.17 -6.72
C ASP A 94 -17.90 6.07 -6.02
N LEU A 95 -16.68 6.14 -6.58
CA LEU A 95 -15.62 7.03 -6.09
C LEU A 95 -15.97 8.51 -6.30
N PHE A 96 -16.49 8.88 -7.47
CA PHE A 96 -16.90 10.24 -7.75
C PHE A 96 -18.16 10.63 -6.98
N ASP A 97 -19.11 9.72 -6.80
CA ASP A 97 -20.33 9.95 -6.01
C ASP A 97 -19.98 10.36 -4.56
N VAL A 98 -19.00 9.70 -3.94
CA VAL A 98 -18.53 10.06 -2.58
C VAL A 98 -17.82 11.42 -2.55
N LEU A 99 -17.17 11.83 -3.64
CA LEU A 99 -16.54 13.16 -3.74
C LEU A 99 -17.56 14.29 -3.93
N GLU A 100 -18.62 14.03 -4.70
CA GLU A 100 -19.71 14.96 -4.98
C GLU A 100 -20.71 15.07 -3.82
N ASP A 101 -20.85 14.02 -3.01
CA ASP A 101 -21.75 14.02 -1.86
C ASP A 101 -21.21 14.90 -0.71
N ALA A 102 -21.80 16.10 -0.61
CA ALA A 102 -21.50 17.06 0.43
C ALA A 102 -22.00 16.64 1.83
N LEU A 103 -22.85 15.60 1.93
CA LEU A 103 -23.37 15.07 3.20
C LEU A 103 -22.43 14.03 3.83
N GLN A 104 -21.37 13.60 3.13
CA GLN A 104 -20.41 12.65 3.70
C GLN A 104 -19.58 13.29 4.83
N PRO A 105 -19.24 12.52 5.88
CA PRO A 105 -18.38 12.98 6.96
C PRO A 105 -17.03 13.50 6.44
N LEU A 106 -16.52 14.57 7.05
CA LEU A 106 -15.26 15.21 6.64
C LEU A 106 -14.08 14.22 6.57
N GLU A 107 -13.96 13.32 7.55
CA GLU A 107 -12.92 12.29 7.57
C GLU A 107 -13.00 11.36 6.35
N ARG A 108 -14.21 10.92 5.99
CA ARG A 108 -14.40 10.05 4.82
C ARG A 108 -14.06 10.79 3.53
N ARG A 109 -14.45 12.07 3.41
CA ARG A 109 -14.11 12.88 2.24
C ARG A 109 -12.60 13.09 2.12
N GLN A 110 -11.90 13.34 3.23
CA GLN A 110 -10.44 13.45 3.24
C GLN A 110 -9.77 12.17 2.78
N ASP A 111 -10.20 11.01 3.29
CA ASP A 111 -9.66 9.71 2.86
C ASP A 111 -9.88 9.46 1.35
N VAL A 112 -11.06 9.82 0.83
CA VAL A 112 -11.39 9.64 -0.58
C VAL A 112 -10.55 10.56 -1.47
N VAL A 113 -10.36 11.82 -1.05
CA VAL A 113 -9.51 12.78 -1.78
C VAL A 113 -8.06 12.32 -1.79
N LEU A 114 -7.52 11.89 -0.63
CA LEU A 114 -6.16 11.37 -0.52
C LEU A 114 -5.96 10.13 -1.38
N PHE A 115 -6.91 9.18 -1.31
CA PHE A 115 -6.90 7.99 -2.14
C PHE A 115 -6.94 8.35 -3.63
N THR A 116 -7.86 9.22 -4.05
CA THR A 116 -7.99 9.65 -5.45
C THR A 116 -6.71 10.31 -5.94
N HIS A 117 -6.09 11.16 -5.12
CA HIS A 117 -4.82 11.79 -5.46
C HIS A 117 -3.69 10.76 -5.66
N GLN A 118 -3.53 9.83 -4.71
CA GLN A 118 -2.55 8.76 -4.81
C GLN A 118 -2.80 7.86 -6.02
N PHE A 119 -4.07 7.48 -6.24
CA PHE A 119 -4.51 6.70 -7.38
C PHE A 119 -4.16 7.38 -8.70
N CYS A 120 -4.43 8.68 -8.84
CA CYS A 120 -4.05 9.47 -10.01
C CYS A 120 -2.53 9.52 -10.24
N ILE A 121 -1.73 9.68 -9.18
CA ILE A 121 -0.26 9.62 -9.29
C ILE A 121 0.19 8.26 -9.82
N MET A 122 -0.39 7.17 -9.30
CA MET A 122 -0.04 5.81 -9.69
C MET A 122 -0.51 5.47 -11.12
N ALA A 123 -1.70 5.94 -11.50
CA ALA A 123 -2.23 5.85 -12.86
C ALA A 123 -1.36 6.59 -13.86
N LYS A 124 -0.90 7.81 -13.54
CA LYS A 124 0.02 8.58 -14.39
C LYS A 124 1.34 7.85 -14.60
N LYS A 125 1.91 7.26 -13.54
CA LYS A 125 3.13 6.44 -13.61
C LYS A 125 2.94 5.21 -14.50
N THR A 126 1.76 4.60 -14.46
CA THR A 126 1.41 3.40 -15.24
C THR A 126 1.14 3.72 -16.72
N ASN A 127 0.42 4.80 -17.02
CA ASN A 127 0.05 5.19 -18.38
C ASN A 127 1.22 5.77 -19.19
N GLY A 128 2.28 6.27 -18.53
CA GLY A 128 3.52 6.69 -19.19
C GLY A 128 4.29 5.54 -19.87
N ALA A 129 3.94 4.28 -19.60
CA ALA A 129 4.54 3.10 -20.22
C ALA A 129 3.77 2.58 -21.46
N ILE A 130 2.56 3.09 -21.74
CA ILE A 130 1.71 2.61 -22.85
C ILE A 130 1.92 3.45 -24.13
N TYR A 131 2.54 4.62 -24.03
CA TYR A 131 2.86 5.49 -25.18
C TYR A 131 4.36 5.52 -25.53
N ARG A 132 5.13 4.47 -25.21
CA ARG A 132 6.50 4.29 -25.66
C ARG A 132 6.65 3.01 -26.46
#